data_AF-F4W4B1-F1
#
_entry.id   AF-F4W4B1-F1
#
_cell.length_a   1.000
_cell.length_b   1.000
_cell.length_c   1.000
_cell.angle_alpha   90.00
_cell.angle_beta   90.00
_cell.angle_gamma   90.00
#
_symmetry.space_group_name_H-M   'P 1'
#
loop_
_entity.id
_entity.type
_entity.pdbx_description
1 polymer ?
#
loop_
_entity_poly.entity_id
_entity_poly.type
_entity_poly.pdbx_seq_one_letter_code
_entity_poly.pdbx_strand_id
1 'polypeptide(L)' 'YSPNIAPSDFHLFRFMQSALSGERFNSYEGIKKWLDEWIASKEPNFFIRGICLLPKRWEKVVASEGAFE' A
#
# COMPACT_ATOMS: atom_id res chain seq x y z
N TYR A 1 10.77 12.92 5.33
CA TYR A 1 10.47 11.61 4.69
C TYR A 1 9.20 11.09 5.36
N SER A 2 8.09 10.87 4.63
CA SER A 2 6.78 10.52 5.24
C SER A 2 6.08 9.36 4.51
N PRO A 3 6.50 8.11 4.76
CA PRO A 3 5.83 6.93 4.19
C PRO A 3 4.37 6.80 4.66
N ASN A 4 4.03 7.41 5.80
CA ASN A 4 2.65 7.45 6.30
C ASN A 4 1.69 8.33 5.48
N ILE A 5 2.19 9.15 4.56
CA ILE A 5 1.36 10.03 3.70
C ILE A 5 1.20 9.46 2.29
N ALA A 6 2.12 8.61 1.81
CA ALA A 6 2.05 8.04 0.48
C ALA A 6 1.04 6.86 0.43
N PRO A 7 -0.03 6.93 -0.38
CA PRO A 7 -1.02 5.85 -0.49
C PRO A 7 -0.41 4.51 -0.92
N SER A 8 0.63 4.58 -1.75
CA SER A 8 1.40 3.40 -2.14
C SER A 8 1.99 2.70 -0.91
N ASP A 9 2.62 3.44 0.01
CA ASP A 9 3.30 2.87 1.17
C ASP A 9 2.32 2.41 2.25
N PHE A 10 1.38 3.27 2.67
CA PHE A 10 0.53 2.95 3.82
C PHE A 10 -0.63 1.99 3.50
N HIS A 11 -0.99 1.85 2.22
CA HIS A 11 -2.13 1.04 1.77
C HIS A 11 -1.66 -0.06 0.82
N LEU A 12 -1.24 0.28 -0.40
CA LEU A 12 -0.96 -0.72 -1.45
C LEU A 12 0.13 -1.71 -1.03
N PHE A 13 1.32 -1.22 -0.70
CA PHE A 13 2.47 -2.01 -0.31
C PHE A 13 2.27 -2.68 1.04
N ARG A 14 1.51 -2.08 1.96
CA ARG A 14 1.16 -2.74 3.22
C ARG A 14 0.38 -4.05 3.00
N PHE A 15 -0.63 -4.04 2.13
CA PHE A 15 -1.37 -5.26 1.80
C PHE A 15 -0.53 -6.21 0.94
N MET A 16 0.31 -5.69 0.05
CA MET A 16 1.20 -6.49 -0.78
C MET A 16 2.25 -7.23 0.05
N GLN A 17 2.90 -6.56 1.01
CA GLN A 17 3.85 -7.17 1.94
C GLN A 17 3.21 -8.29 2.75
N SER A 18 1.96 -8.11 3.19
CA SER A 18 1.23 -9.17 3.88
C SER A 18 0.98 -10.37 2.98
N ALA A 19 0.66 -10.16 1.69
CA ALA A 19 0.42 -11.24 0.74
C ALA A 19 1.73 -11.91 0.27
N LEU A 20 2.84 -11.18 0.28
CA LEU A 20 4.18 -11.70 -0.01
C LEU A 20 4.77 -12.50 1.16
N SER A 21 4.22 -12.34 2.36
CA SER A 21 4.73 -13.01 3.56
C SER A 21 4.51 -14.53 3.45
N GLY A 22 5.55 -15.24 3.04
CA GLY A 22 5.55 -16.69 2.84
C GLY A 22 5.72 -17.14 1.38
N GLU A 23 5.63 -16.22 0.42
CA GLU A 23 5.89 -16.53 -0.99
C GLU A 23 7.38 -16.65 -1.27
N ARG A 24 7.76 -17.64 -2.08
CA ARG A 24 9.13 -17.81 -2.59
C ARG A 24 9.09 -17.88 -4.10
N PHE A 25 9.75 -16.92 -4.75
CA PHE A 25 9.84 -16.86 -6.19
C PHE A 25 11.19 -17.42 -6.66
N ASN A 26 11.15 -18.23 -7.72
CA ASN A 26 12.36 -18.82 -8.33
C ASN A 26 12.78 -18.11 -9.62
N SER A 27 12.00 -17.13 -10.10
CA SER A 27 12.29 -16.37 -11.31
C SER A 27 11.64 -14.98 -11.30
N TYR A 28 12.17 -14.07 -12.11
CA TYR A 28 11.60 -12.74 -12.31
C TYR A 28 10.21 -12.80 -12.95
N GLU A 29 10.01 -13.71 -13.91
CA GLU A 29 8.72 -13.93 -14.57
C GLU A 29 7.67 -14.39 -13.55
N GLY A 30 8.05 -15.21 -12.57
CA GLY A 30 7.18 -15.62 -11.47
C GLY A 30 6.73 -14.44 -10.60
N ILE A 31 7.65 -13.53 -10.27
CA ILE A 31 7.33 -12.30 -9.54
C ILE A 31 6.36 -11.42 -10.34
N LYS A 32 6.64 -11.22 -11.64
CA LYS A 32 5.80 -10.37 -12.49
C LYS A 32 4.39 -10.92 -12.62
N LYS A 33 4.26 -12.24 -12.87
CA LYS A 33 2.96 -12.91 -12.97
C LYS A 33 2.16 -12.79 -11.67
N TRP A 34 2.80 -13.07 -10.52
CA TRP A 34 2.15 -12.94 -9.22
C TRP A 34 1.68 -11.50 -8.97
N LEU A 35 2.49 -10.50 -9.33
CA LEU A 35 2.15 -9.09 -9.18
C LEU A 35 0.94 -8.71 -10.03
N ASP A 36 0.92 -9.11 -11.30
CA ASP A 36 -0.17 -8.84 -12.23
C ASP A 36 -1.49 -9.48 -11.71
N GLU A 37 -1.43 -10.74 -11.28
CA GLU A 37 -2.57 -11.46 -10.70
C GLU A 37 -3.04 -10.82 -9.39
N TRP A 38 -2.11 -10.43 -8.50
CA TRP A 38 -2.45 -9.81 -7.24
C TRP A 38 -3.12 -8.45 -7.41
N ILE A 39 -2.64 -7.61 -8.33
CA ILE A 39 -3.26 -6.32 -8.65
C ILE A 39 -4.64 -6.54 -9.27
N ALA A 40 -4.76 -7.45 -10.25
CA ALA A 40 -6.03 -7.76 -10.90
C ALA A 40 -7.07 -8.36 -9.93
N SER A 41 -6.63 -9.02 -8.86
CA SER A 41 -7.53 -9.56 -7.81
C SER A 41 -8.19 -8.48 -6.95
N LYS A 42 -7.73 -7.22 -7.00
CA LYS A 42 -8.27 -6.15 -6.16
C LYS A 42 -9.46 -5.48 -6.82
N GLU A 43 -10.54 -5.42 -6.07
CA GLU A 43 -11.72 -4.61 -6.39
C GLU A 43 -11.33 -3.13 -6.60
N PRO A 44 -11.95 -2.39 -7.54
CA PRO A 44 -11.68 -0.96 -7.73
C PRO A 44 -11.78 -0.14 -6.44
N ASN A 45 -12.70 -0.53 -5.56
CA ASN A 45 -12.94 0.12 -4.28
C ASN A 45 -11.73 0.04 -3.33
N PHE A 46 -10.86 -0.97 -3.50
CA PHE A 46 -9.61 -1.07 -2.76
C PHE A 46 -8.70 0.12 -3.03
N PHE A 47 -8.53 0.53 -4.30
CA PHE A 47 -7.67 1.65 -4.68
C PHE A 47 -8.28 2.99 -4.26
N ILE A 48 -9.59 3.15 -4.50
CA ILE A 48 -10.35 4.34 -4.09
C ILE A 48 -10.20 4.56 -2.59
N ARG A 49 -10.34 3.51 -1.77
CA ARG A 49 -10.18 3.62 -0.32
C ARG A 49 -8.80 4.09 0.10
N GLY A 50 -7.74 3.64 -0.57
CA GLY A 50 -6.37 4.11 -0.31
C GLY A 50 -6.24 5.62 -0.49
N ILE A 51 -6.84 6.16 -1.56
CA ILE A 51 -6.84 7.60 -1.85
C ILE A 51 -7.74 8.36 -0.86
N CYS A 52 -8.95 7.86 -0.58
CA CYS A 52 -9.90 8.51 0.34
C CYS A 52 -9.40 8.57 1.79
N LEU A 53 -8.38 7.79 2.17
CA LEU A 53 -7.76 7.87 3.49
C LEU A 53 -6.73 9.01 3.61
N LEU A 54 -6.35 9.66 2.52
CA LEU A 54 -5.39 10.78 2.51
C LEU A 54 -5.82 11.96 3.41
N PRO A 55 -7.04 12.51 3.31
CA PRO A 55 -7.43 13.66 4.10
C PRO A 55 -7.31 13.40 5.60
N LYS A 56 -7.78 12.23 6.06
CA LYS A 56 -7.69 11.81 7.46
C LYS A 56 -6.23 11.68 7.94
N ARG A 57 -5.32 11.27 7.06
CA ARG A 57 -3.89 11.17 7.39
C ARG A 57 -3.22 12.55 7.42
N TRP A 58 -3.60 13.46 6.52
CA TRP A 58 -3.13 14.84 6.56
C TRP A 58 -3.59 15.55 7.83
N GLU A 59 -4.84 15.38 8.24
CA GLU A 59 -5.34 15.92 9.52
C GLU A 59 -4.49 15.47 10.70
N LYS A 60 -4.12 14.18 10.76
CA LYS A 60 -3.24 13.67 11.82
C LYS A 60 -1.86 14.31 11.80
N VAL A 61 -1.27 14.48 10.62
CA VAL A 61 0.07 15.09 10.47
C VAL A 61 0.04 16.56 10.89
N VAL A 62 -1.04 17.28 10.58
CA VAL A 62 -1.23 18.67 11.01
C VAL A 62 -1.42 18.73 12.54
N ALA A 63 -2.23 17.85 13.10
CA ALA A 63 -2.48 17.78 14.53
C ALA A 63 -1.22 17.37 15.34
N SER A 64 -0.30 16.63 14.74
CA SER A 64 0.97 16.23 15.35
C SER A 64 2.10 17.25 15.11
N GLU A 65 1.82 18.43 14.56
CA GLU A 65 2.83 19.43 14.17
C GLU A 65 3.95 18.86 13.27
N GLY A 66 3.62 17.84 12.47
CA GLY A 66 4.59 17.14 11.62
C GLY A 66 5.43 16.08 12.35
N ALA A 67 5.15 15.79 13.62
CA ALA A 67 5.72 14.64 14.31
C ALA A 67 5.18 13.34 13.70
N PHE A 68 6.09 12.42 13.43
CA PHE A 68 5.76 11.06 12.99
C PHE A 68 5.56 10.22 14.26
N GLU A 69 4.32 9.81 14.55
CA GLU A 69 4.07 8.66 15.43
C GLU A 69 4.63 7.37 14.81
#